data_AF-A0A0A7BUZ7-F1
#
_entry.id   AF-A0A0A7BUZ7-F1
#
_cell.length_a   1.000
_cell.length_b   1.000
_cell.length_c   1.000
_cell.angle_alpha   90.00
_cell.angle_beta   90.00
_cell.angle_gamma   90.00
#
_symmetry.space_group_name_H-M   'P 1'
#
loop_
_entity.id
_entity.type
_entity.pdbx_description
1 polymer ?
#
loop_
_entity_poly.entity_id
_entity_poly.type
_entity_poly.pdbx_seq_one_letter_code
_entity_poly.pdbx_strand_id
1 'polypeptide(L)'
;MKVASKFKFQPCFGFYLNLLKEMRAQKAPSYEIIHSAGGRACGKTYCFTLFVALLFYYRIPAIVYAFRKPTNLVVDSVWKEILDRLEDAKITGYRVKKVGFKIDSTTTSVFCMGLYNPSGENVVKKGIASSSRYTYAIKWFEEANEYEEKDIQAIDQAIRGAKYLIKVYTTNPWALHNWYISYLDKKFPFSKAKLLKDGYQWKYFPDPLAA
;
A
#
# COMPACT_ATOMS: atom_id res chain seq x y z
N MET A 1 4.01 36.47 -0.96
CA MET A 1 4.15 35.60 0.23
C MET A 1 4.57 34.20 -0.22
N LYS A 2 5.85 33.84 -0.05
CA LYS A 2 6.42 32.55 -0.50
C LYS A 2 6.12 31.48 0.54
N VAL A 3 5.19 30.57 0.26
CA VAL A 3 5.13 29.27 0.95
C VAL A 3 5.79 28.25 0.04
N ALA A 4 7.12 28.24 0.03
CA ALA A 4 7.88 27.12 -0.50
C ALA A 4 7.82 26.00 0.55
N SER A 5 6.78 25.17 0.50
CA SER A 5 6.71 23.98 1.33
C SER A 5 7.85 23.05 0.94
N LYS A 6 8.72 22.80 1.92
CA LYS A 6 9.90 21.93 1.88
C LYS A 6 9.45 20.47 1.70
N PHE A 7 9.04 20.08 0.51
CA PHE A 7 8.86 18.67 0.17
C PHE A 7 10.24 18.07 -0.12
N LYS A 8 10.77 17.27 0.81
CA LYS A 8 12.00 16.50 0.59
C LYS A 8 11.69 15.29 -0.29
N PHE A 9 12.33 15.22 -1.44
CA PHE A 9 12.34 14.05 -2.30
C PHE A 9 13.21 12.95 -1.66
N GLN A 10 12.63 11.78 -1.38
CA GLN A 10 13.38 10.58 -0.98
C GLN A 10 13.19 9.51 -2.07
N PRO A 11 14.25 8.80 -2.49
CA PRO A 11 14.10 7.60 -3.32
C PRO A 11 13.15 6.59 -2.63
N CYS A 12 12.24 5.96 -3.38
CA CYS A 12 11.18 5.07 -2.84
C CYS A 12 11.71 4.08 -1.80
N PHE A 13 12.90 3.51 -2.02
CA PHE A 13 13.49 2.52 -1.12
C PHE A 13 13.98 3.13 0.21
N GLY A 14 14.62 4.30 0.16
CA GLY A 14 15.11 4.99 1.37
C GLY A 14 13.97 5.33 2.34
N PHE A 15 12.80 5.66 1.80
CA PHE A 15 11.60 5.90 2.59
C PHE A 15 11.12 4.64 3.33
N TYR A 16 10.87 3.54 2.61
CA TYR A 16 10.39 2.30 3.24
C TYR A 16 11.39 1.72 4.23
N LEU A 17 12.70 1.91 4.01
CA LEU A 17 13.73 1.55 4.99
C LEU A 17 13.63 2.37 6.29
N ASN A 18 13.31 3.66 6.21
CA ASN A 18 13.13 4.48 7.40
C ASN A 18 11.87 4.05 8.17
N LEU A 19 10.75 3.84 7.47
CA LEU A 19 9.53 3.31 8.07
C LEU A 19 9.78 1.96 8.75
N LEU A 20 10.52 1.06 8.10
CA LEU A 20 10.91 -0.23 8.67
C LEU A 20 11.73 -0.09 9.96
N LYS A 21 12.65 0.88 10.02
CA LYS A 21 13.43 1.17 11.24
C LYS A 21 12.53 1.63 12.39
N GLU A 22 11.56 2.49 12.11
CA GLU A 22 10.57 2.96 13.10
C GLU A 22 9.71 1.80 13.61
N MET A 23 9.20 0.98 12.69
CA MET A 23 8.38 -0.18 13.02
C MET A 23 9.15 -1.23 13.83
N ARG A 24 10.41 -1.47 13.50
CA ARG A 24 11.29 -2.37 14.24
C ARG A 24 11.56 -1.86 15.65
N ALA A 25 11.67 -0.54 15.83
CA ALA A 25 11.77 0.09 17.13
C ALA A 25 10.41 0.19 17.86
N GLN A 26 9.33 -0.38 17.31
CA GLN A 26 7.96 -0.32 17.83
C GLN A 26 7.44 1.11 18.06
N LYS A 27 7.95 2.06 17.26
CA LYS A 27 7.56 3.48 17.34
C LYS A 27 6.30 3.73 16.53
N ALA A 28 5.62 4.83 16.86
CA ALA A 28 4.63 5.39 15.95
C ALA A 28 5.30 5.67 14.58
N PRO A 29 4.67 5.28 13.47
CA PRO A 29 5.22 5.59 12.16
C PRO A 29 5.18 7.11 11.97
N SER A 30 6.22 7.68 11.38
CA SER A 30 6.25 9.12 11.10
C SER A 30 5.18 9.54 10.09
N TYR A 31 4.53 8.57 9.42
CA TYR A 31 3.58 8.79 8.32
C TYR A 31 2.49 7.71 8.29
N GLU A 32 1.23 8.14 8.27
CA GLU A 32 0.06 7.24 8.22
C GLU A 32 -0.52 7.08 6.82
N ILE A 33 -0.17 7.96 5.88
CA ILE A 33 -0.59 7.88 4.48
C ILE A 33 0.63 8.00 3.55
N ILE A 34 0.68 7.15 2.53
CA ILE A 34 1.76 7.07 1.55
C ILE A 34 1.11 7.01 0.17
N HIS A 35 1.38 8.02 -0.66
CA HIS A 35 0.97 8.03 -2.06
C HIS A 35 2.18 7.72 -2.95
N SER A 36 1.97 6.84 -3.91
CA SER A 36 3.00 6.37 -4.83
C SER A 36 2.48 6.41 -6.26
N ALA A 37 2.76 7.50 -6.94
CA ALA A 37 2.37 7.71 -8.34
C ALA A 37 3.59 7.64 -9.25
N GLY A 38 3.41 7.06 -10.44
CA GLY A 38 4.44 6.99 -11.47
C GLY A 38 4.00 6.05 -12.59
N GLY A 39 4.58 6.16 -13.76
CA GLY A 39 4.30 5.31 -14.91
C GLY A 39 4.66 3.84 -14.71
N ARG A 40 4.37 3.04 -15.73
CA ARG A 40 4.57 1.59 -15.73
C ARG A 40 6.04 1.25 -15.53
N ALA A 41 6.30 0.12 -14.88
CA ALA A 41 7.64 -0.43 -14.64
C ALA A 41 8.62 0.48 -13.85
N CYS A 42 8.19 1.59 -13.25
CA CYS A 42 9.08 2.47 -12.48
C CYS A 42 9.38 1.98 -11.03
N GLY A 43 9.12 0.70 -10.73
CA GLY A 43 9.52 0.06 -9.46
C GLY A 43 8.63 0.31 -8.24
N LYS A 44 7.43 0.91 -8.38
CA LYS A 44 6.52 1.21 -7.25
C LYS A 44 6.10 -0.04 -6.47
N THR A 45 5.50 -0.99 -7.19
CA THR A 45 5.01 -2.27 -6.68
C THR A 45 6.18 -3.05 -6.08
N TYR A 46 7.29 -3.15 -6.83
CA TYR A 46 8.52 -3.80 -6.37
C TYR A 46 9.03 -3.25 -5.02
N CYS A 47 9.13 -1.93 -4.87
CA CYS A 47 9.62 -1.33 -3.62
C CYS A 47 8.71 -1.69 -2.44
N PHE A 48 7.39 -1.66 -2.63
CA PHE A 48 6.45 -1.98 -1.57
C PHE A 48 6.44 -3.48 -1.24
N THR A 49 6.47 -4.37 -2.24
CA THR A 49 6.51 -5.82 -1.98
C THR A 49 7.82 -6.26 -1.35
N LEU A 50 8.94 -5.61 -1.69
CA LEU A 50 10.21 -5.80 -0.97
C LEU A 50 10.12 -5.32 0.48
N PHE A 51 9.49 -4.17 0.74
CA PHE A 51 9.21 -3.73 2.11
C PHE A 51 8.38 -4.75 2.89
N VAL A 52 7.33 -5.31 2.29
CA VAL A 52 6.52 -6.37 2.89
C VAL A 52 7.37 -7.61 3.21
N ALA A 53 8.24 -8.04 2.29
CA ALA A 53 9.16 -9.15 2.54
C ALA A 53 10.07 -8.86 3.75
N LEU A 54 10.59 -7.64 3.87
CA LEU A 54 11.40 -7.24 5.03
C LEU A 54 10.62 -7.26 6.35
N LEU A 55 9.30 -7.05 6.35
CA LEU A 55 8.47 -7.22 7.56
C LEU A 55 8.54 -8.66 8.09
N PHE A 56 8.51 -9.66 7.19
CA PHE A 56 8.68 -11.06 7.57
C PHE A 56 10.09 -11.34 8.08
N TYR A 57 11.11 -10.86 7.35
CA TYR A 57 12.51 -11.07 7.71
C TYR A 57 12.82 -10.56 9.12
N TYR A 58 12.39 -9.33 9.44
CA TYR A 58 12.60 -8.72 10.75
C TYR A 58 11.53 -9.08 11.79
N ARG A 59 10.58 -9.96 11.45
CA ARG A 59 9.48 -10.41 12.33
C ARG A 59 8.69 -9.25 12.95
N ILE A 60 8.36 -8.26 12.12
CA ILE A 60 7.61 -7.08 12.55
C ILE A 60 6.16 -7.48 12.85
N PRO A 61 5.57 -7.09 14.01
CA PRO A 61 4.20 -7.40 14.38
C PRO A 61 3.20 -6.58 13.54
N ALA A 62 2.99 -7.00 12.30
CA ALA A 62 2.23 -6.27 11.30
C ALA A 62 1.24 -7.15 10.54
N ILE A 63 0.10 -6.57 10.20
CA ILE A 63 -0.86 -7.13 9.23
C ILE A 63 -0.94 -6.23 8.00
N VAL A 64 -0.79 -6.80 6.82
CA VAL A 64 -0.90 -6.11 5.54
C VAL A 64 -2.16 -6.59 4.82
N TYR A 65 -3.00 -5.65 4.40
CA TYR A 65 -4.14 -5.89 3.54
C TYR A 65 -3.81 -5.31 2.17
N ALA A 66 -3.48 -6.17 1.21
CA ALA A 66 -3.10 -5.81 -0.15
C ALA A 66 -4.33 -5.94 -1.06
N PHE A 67 -4.80 -4.82 -1.59
CA PHE A 67 -6.02 -4.75 -2.37
C PHE A 67 -5.73 -4.60 -3.87
N ARG A 68 -6.55 -5.28 -4.66
CA ARG A 68 -6.88 -4.96 -6.05
C ARG A 68 -8.37 -4.69 -6.16
N LYS A 69 -8.82 -3.86 -7.10
CA LYS A 69 -10.27 -3.64 -7.27
C LYS A 69 -10.97 -4.93 -7.68
N PRO A 70 -10.57 -5.63 -8.76
CA PRO A 70 -11.19 -6.91 -9.11
C PRO A 70 -10.41 -8.11 -8.54
N THR A 71 -11.14 -9.15 -8.10
CA THR A 71 -10.55 -10.34 -7.47
C THR A 71 -9.69 -11.18 -8.41
N ASN A 72 -10.02 -11.26 -9.69
CA ASN A 72 -9.26 -12.04 -10.66
C ASN A 72 -7.81 -11.55 -10.83
N LEU A 73 -7.56 -10.25 -10.62
CA LEU A 73 -6.21 -9.69 -10.75
C LEU A 73 -5.32 -9.94 -9.51
N VAL A 74 -5.88 -10.37 -8.38
CA VAL A 74 -5.13 -10.50 -7.12
C VAL A 74 -3.99 -11.50 -7.25
N VAL A 75 -4.26 -12.65 -7.88
CA VAL A 75 -3.32 -13.77 -8.02
C VAL A 75 -2.12 -13.37 -8.86
N ASP A 76 -2.38 -12.80 -10.04
CA ASP A 76 -1.36 -12.49 -11.04
C ASP A 76 -0.65 -11.16 -10.78
N SER A 77 -1.03 -10.41 -9.73
CA SER A 77 -0.39 -9.15 -9.35
C SER A 77 0.18 -9.21 -7.93
N VAL A 78 -0.49 -8.56 -6.97
CA VAL A 78 0.01 -8.32 -5.62
C VAL A 78 0.38 -9.59 -4.87
N TRP A 79 -0.35 -10.70 -5.09
CA TRP A 79 -0.07 -11.97 -4.42
C TRP A 79 1.24 -12.60 -4.90
N LYS A 80 1.36 -12.81 -6.21
CA LYS A 80 2.55 -13.38 -6.83
C LYS A 80 3.78 -12.52 -6.56
N GLU A 81 3.68 -11.20 -6.73
CA GLU A 81 4.82 -10.30 -6.49
C GLU A 81 5.34 -10.35 -5.05
N ILE A 82 4.48 -10.56 -4.05
CA ILE A 82 4.94 -10.72 -2.66
C ILE A 82 5.62 -12.06 -2.47
N LEU A 83 5.08 -13.15 -3.05
CA LEU A 83 5.72 -14.47 -2.99
C LEU A 83 7.10 -14.45 -3.66
N ASP A 84 7.19 -13.91 -4.88
CA ASP A 84 8.45 -13.78 -5.61
C ASP A 84 9.49 -13.02 -4.77
N ARG A 85 9.11 -11.93 -4.08
CA ARG A 85 10.02 -11.19 -3.20
C ARG A 85 10.45 -11.97 -1.95
N LEU A 86 9.56 -12.77 -1.36
CA LEU A 86 9.90 -13.64 -0.24
C LEU A 86 10.88 -14.74 -0.67
N GLU A 87 10.67 -15.33 -1.86
CA GLU A 87 11.53 -16.35 -2.45
C GLU A 87 12.90 -15.79 -2.85
N ASP A 88 12.93 -14.66 -3.58
CA ASP A 88 14.17 -13.97 -3.98
C ASP A 88 15.04 -13.61 -2.76
N ALA A 89 14.40 -13.16 -1.68
CA ALA A 89 15.06 -12.80 -0.42
C ALA A 89 15.41 -14.02 0.45
N LYS A 90 15.08 -15.25 0.02
CA LYS A 90 15.29 -16.51 0.75
C LYS A 90 14.70 -16.50 2.16
N ILE A 91 13.56 -15.83 2.33
CA ILE A 91 12.87 -15.76 3.62
C ILE A 91 12.13 -17.08 3.83
N THR A 92 12.22 -17.64 5.04
CA THR A 92 11.53 -18.89 5.41
C THR A 92 10.66 -18.69 6.66
N GLY A 93 9.91 -19.73 7.06
CA GLY A 93 9.13 -19.71 8.30
C GLY A 93 7.78 -18.97 8.22
N TYR A 94 7.28 -18.73 7.00
CA TYR A 94 5.90 -18.35 6.75
C TYR A 94 5.12 -19.53 6.15
N ARG A 95 3.80 -19.48 6.24
CA ARG A 95 2.90 -20.43 5.59
C ARG A 95 2.09 -19.69 4.54
N VAL A 96 1.80 -20.39 3.45
CA VAL A 96 1.00 -19.89 2.34
C VAL A 96 -0.34 -20.62 2.32
N LYS A 97 -1.44 -19.87 2.45
CA LYS A 97 -2.79 -20.37 2.24
C LYS A 97 -3.31 -19.83 0.92
N LYS A 98 -3.40 -20.72 -0.08
CA LYS A 98 -3.90 -20.37 -1.42
C LYS A 98 -5.35 -19.90 -1.38
N VAL A 99 -6.19 -20.60 -0.59
CA VAL A 99 -7.58 -20.18 -0.36
C VAL A 99 -7.58 -18.89 0.47
N GLY A 100 -8.12 -17.82 -0.11
CA GLY A 100 -8.16 -16.49 0.51
C GLY A 100 -6.83 -15.73 0.47
N PHE A 101 -5.86 -16.19 -0.35
CA PHE A 101 -4.57 -15.53 -0.63
C PHE A 101 -3.94 -14.91 0.63
N LYS A 102 -3.56 -15.77 1.58
CA LYS A 102 -2.95 -15.37 2.85
C LYS A 102 -1.53 -15.92 3.03
N ILE A 103 -0.58 -15.05 3.36
CA ILE A 103 0.77 -15.43 3.82
C ILE A 103 0.87 -15.09 5.31
N ASP A 104 1.25 -16.04 6.17
CA ASP A 104 1.39 -15.78 7.60
C ASP A 104 2.62 -16.37 8.27
N SER A 105 3.19 -15.62 9.20
CA SER A 105 4.15 -16.07 10.21
C SER A 105 3.56 -15.86 11.60
N THR A 106 4.36 -16.11 12.64
CA THR A 106 3.97 -15.84 14.03
C THR A 106 3.73 -14.35 14.31
N THR A 107 4.41 -13.46 13.59
CA THR A 107 4.38 -12.00 13.83
C THR A 107 3.71 -11.22 12.71
N THR A 108 3.84 -11.69 11.47
CA THR A 108 3.48 -10.93 10.28
C THR A 108 2.42 -11.68 9.49
N SER A 109 1.43 -10.97 8.94
CA SER A 109 0.45 -11.58 8.04
C SER A 109 0.12 -10.66 6.89
N VAL A 110 -0.09 -11.24 5.72
CA VAL A 110 -0.52 -10.56 4.50
C VAL A 110 -1.80 -11.22 4.02
N PHE A 111 -2.81 -10.42 3.73
CA PHE A 111 -4.05 -10.82 3.09
C PHE A 111 -4.15 -10.08 1.76
N CYS A 112 -4.17 -10.83 0.66
CA CYS A 112 -4.38 -10.28 -0.66
C CYS A 112 -5.84 -10.44 -1.06
N MET A 113 -6.50 -9.33 -1.38
CA MET A 113 -7.96 -9.31 -1.53
C MET A 113 -8.38 -8.51 -2.76
N GLY A 114 -9.36 -9.05 -3.47
CA GLY A 114 -10.12 -8.29 -4.45
C GLY A 114 -11.28 -7.61 -3.76
N LEU A 115 -11.61 -6.38 -4.14
CA LEU A 115 -12.78 -5.70 -3.59
C LEU A 115 -14.08 -6.23 -4.21
N TYR A 116 -14.06 -6.55 -5.50
CA TYR A 116 -15.22 -6.98 -6.28
C TYR A 116 -14.98 -8.36 -6.89
N ASN A 117 -15.93 -9.28 -6.66
CA ASN A 117 -15.93 -10.57 -7.33
C ASN A 117 -16.33 -10.41 -8.82
N PRO A 118 -16.21 -11.47 -9.65
CA PRO A 118 -16.61 -11.41 -11.06
C PRO A 118 -18.08 -11.01 -11.29
N SER A 119 -18.96 -11.25 -10.32
CA SER A 119 -20.37 -10.87 -10.36
C SER A 119 -20.62 -9.41 -9.94
N GLY A 120 -19.58 -8.63 -9.63
CA GLY A 120 -19.70 -7.23 -9.21
C GLY A 120 -20.12 -7.02 -7.76
N GLU A 121 -20.15 -8.06 -6.94
CA GLU A 121 -20.42 -7.93 -5.50
C GLU A 121 -19.17 -7.47 -4.75
N ASN A 122 -19.34 -6.50 -3.86
CA ASN A 122 -18.27 -6.06 -2.97
C ASN A 122 -18.07 -7.12 -1.86
N VAL A 123 -16.92 -7.81 -1.87
CA VAL A 123 -16.62 -8.93 -0.97
C VAL A 123 -15.98 -8.51 0.35
N VAL A 124 -15.55 -7.25 0.49
CA VAL A 124 -14.97 -6.72 1.74
C VAL A 124 -16.00 -6.73 2.88
N LYS A 125 -17.29 -6.67 2.57
CA LYS A 125 -18.38 -6.74 3.56
C LYS A 125 -18.53 -8.10 4.24
N LYS A 126 -17.94 -9.17 3.70
CA LYS A 126 -18.13 -10.55 4.19
C LYS A 126 -17.10 -10.98 5.27
N GLY A 127 -16.26 -10.05 5.75
CA GLY A 127 -15.37 -10.24 6.90
C GLY A 127 -13.90 -10.04 6.56
N ILE A 128 -13.26 -9.08 7.23
CA ILE A 128 -11.82 -8.88 7.17
C ILE A 128 -11.20 -9.37 8.48
N ALA A 129 -10.05 -10.05 8.39
CA ALA A 129 -9.31 -10.50 9.57
C ALA A 129 -9.03 -9.32 10.52
N SER A 130 -9.27 -9.51 11.82
CA SER A 130 -9.04 -8.45 12.80
C SER A 130 -7.57 -8.03 12.84
N SER A 131 -7.35 -6.72 12.95
CA SER A 131 -6.02 -6.13 13.13
C SER A 131 -5.62 -5.95 14.60
N SER A 132 -6.51 -6.23 15.56
CA SER A 132 -6.34 -5.88 16.98
C SER A 132 -5.13 -6.50 17.68
N ARG A 133 -4.65 -7.67 17.22
CA ARG A 133 -3.48 -8.34 17.78
C ARG A 133 -2.14 -7.84 17.21
N TYR A 134 -2.17 -6.96 16.22
CA TYR A 134 -0.98 -6.46 15.55
C TYR A 134 -0.69 -5.03 16.00
N THR A 135 0.59 -4.69 16.13
CA THR A 135 1.01 -3.32 16.42
C THR A 135 0.73 -2.42 15.22
N TYR A 136 0.96 -2.94 14.01
CA TYR A 136 0.80 -2.19 12.76
C TYR A 136 -0.22 -2.84 11.84
N ALA A 137 -1.13 -2.04 11.28
CA ALA A 137 -1.95 -2.43 10.14
C ALA A 137 -1.54 -1.59 8.93
N ILE A 138 -1.33 -2.23 7.78
CA ILE A 138 -1.01 -1.59 6.52
C ILE A 138 -2.11 -1.90 5.52
N LYS A 139 -2.79 -0.88 4.99
CA LYS A 139 -3.76 -0.99 3.90
C LYS A 139 -3.09 -0.55 2.62
N TRP A 140 -2.87 -1.46 1.69
CA TRP A 140 -2.24 -1.16 0.41
C TRP A 140 -3.26 -1.27 -0.72
N PHE A 141 -3.46 -0.18 -1.45
CA PHE A 141 -4.36 -0.08 -2.60
C PHE A 141 -3.54 0.01 -3.89
N GLU A 142 -3.42 -1.11 -4.59
CA GLU A 142 -2.68 -1.21 -5.86
C GLU A 142 -3.57 -0.80 -7.04
N GLU A 143 -3.03 0.06 -7.92
CA GLU A 143 -3.80 0.83 -8.91
C GLU A 143 -4.96 1.61 -8.24
N ALA A 144 -4.59 2.44 -7.27
CA ALA A 144 -5.52 3.25 -6.46
C ALA A 144 -6.48 4.12 -7.29
N ASN A 145 -6.12 4.47 -8.53
CA ASN A 145 -7.00 5.16 -9.48
C ASN A 145 -8.22 4.33 -9.91
N GLU A 146 -8.20 3.00 -9.76
CA GLU A 146 -9.36 2.17 -10.10
C GLU A 146 -10.49 2.30 -9.07
N TYR A 147 -10.16 2.62 -7.82
CA TYR A 147 -11.10 2.64 -6.70
C TYR A 147 -11.96 3.90 -6.72
N GLU A 148 -13.18 3.80 -6.20
CA GLU A 148 -14.00 4.95 -5.86
C GLU A 148 -13.79 5.34 -4.40
N GLU A 149 -14.14 6.57 -4.01
CA GLU A 149 -14.00 7.01 -2.61
C GLU A 149 -14.78 6.11 -1.64
N LYS A 150 -16.00 5.70 -2.04
CA LYS A 150 -16.85 4.78 -1.28
C LYS A 150 -16.19 3.42 -1.00
N ASP A 151 -15.31 2.98 -1.90
CA ASP A 151 -14.58 1.72 -1.78
C ASP A 151 -13.57 1.80 -0.64
N ILE A 152 -12.81 2.90 -0.61
CA ILE A 152 -11.81 3.19 0.42
C ILE A 152 -12.49 3.34 1.78
N GLN A 153 -13.60 4.09 1.84
CA GLN A 153 -14.39 4.27 3.06
C GLN A 153 -14.90 2.95 3.63
N ALA A 154 -15.42 2.05 2.78
CA ALA A 154 -15.89 0.74 3.20
C ALA A 154 -14.76 -0.12 3.81
N ILE A 155 -13.58 -0.11 3.19
CA ILE A 155 -12.38 -0.79 3.71
C ILE A 155 -11.91 -0.16 5.02
N ASP A 156 -12.02 1.16 5.14
CA ASP A 156 -11.66 1.88 6.36
C ASP A 156 -12.55 1.56 7.55
N GLN A 157 -13.83 1.35 7.30
CA GLN A 157 -14.77 0.92 8.32
C GLN A 157 -14.56 -0.55 8.72
N ALA A 158 -14.21 -1.41 7.78
CA ALA A 158 -14.04 -2.84 8.01
C ALA A 158 -12.73 -3.20 8.75
N ILE A 159 -11.65 -2.43 8.56
CA ILE A 159 -10.35 -2.69 9.19
C ILE A 159 -10.11 -1.69 10.32
N ARG A 160 -10.18 -2.18 11.56
CA ARG A 160 -9.93 -1.43 12.79
C ARG A 160 -9.17 -2.28 13.82
N GLY A 161 -8.57 -1.64 14.81
CA GLY A 161 -8.08 -2.28 16.03
C GLY A 161 -6.55 -2.31 16.23
N ALA A 162 -5.73 -2.21 15.19
CA ALA A 162 -4.28 -2.10 15.36
C ALA A 162 -3.91 -0.76 16.02
N LYS A 163 -2.78 -0.76 16.75
CA LYS A 163 -2.27 0.44 17.43
C LYS A 163 -1.93 1.55 16.44
N TYR A 164 -1.30 1.20 15.32
CA TYR A 164 -0.91 2.13 14.27
C TYR A 164 -1.46 1.69 12.93
N LEU A 165 -1.99 2.64 12.16
CA LEU A 165 -2.53 2.39 10.83
C LEU A 165 -1.73 3.15 9.77
N ILE A 166 -1.37 2.46 8.70
CA ILE A 166 -0.66 3.01 7.55
C ILE A 166 -1.47 2.69 6.29
N LYS A 167 -1.74 3.70 5.45
CA LYS A 167 -2.40 3.55 4.16
C LYS A 167 -1.39 3.81 3.05
N VAL A 168 -1.31 2.92 2.08
CA VAL A 168 -0.41 3.02 0.93
C VAL A 168 -1.26 2.96 -0.33
N TYR A 169 -1.09 3.94 -1.20
CA TYR A 169 -1.79 4.03 -2.46
C TYR A 169 -0.78 4.05 -3.59
N THR A 170 -0.77 3.04 -4.44
CA THR A 170 0.11 2.97 -5.62
C THR A 170 -0.74 3.11 -6.87
N THR A 171 -0.33 3.95 -7.81
CA THR A 171 -1.11 4.21 -9.02
C THR A 171 -0.22 4.61 -10.18
N ASN A 172 -0.69 4.29 -11.38
CA ASN A 172 -0.17 4.92 -12.57
C ASN A 172 -1.02 6.14 -13.01
N PRO A 173 -0.41 7.31 -13.32
CA PRO A 173 -1.14 8.55 -13.60
C PRO A 173 -1.64 8.66 -15.05
N TRP A 174 -2.12 7.57 -15.66
CA TRP A 174 -2.52 7.53 -17.08
C TRP A 174 -3.87 8.21 -17.36
N ALA A 175 -4.72 8.38 -16.35
CA ALA A 175 -6.04 8.99 -16.47
C ALA A 175 -6.09 10.31 -15.69
N LEU A 176 -5.62 11.41 -16.31
CA LEU A 176 -5.62 12.76 -15.71
C LEU A 176 -7.02 13.27 -15.33
N HIS A 177 -8.10 12.64 -15.81
CA HIS A 177 -9.49 12.94 -15.47
C HIS A 177 -10.04 12.12 -14.29
N ASN A 178 -9.22 11.23 -13.69
CA ASN A 178 -9.63 10.42 -12.56
C ASN A 178 -9.68 11.26 -11.27
N TRP A 179 -10.67 11.03 -10.41
CA TRP A 179 -10.86 11.77 -9.15
C TRP A 179 -9.62 11.70 -8.24
N TYR A 180 -8.97 10.53 -8.16
CA TYR A 180 -7.82 10.32 -7.30
C TYR A 180 -6.57 10.98 -7.86
N ILE A 181 -6.36 10.92 -9.17
CA ILE A 181 -5.27 11.66 -9.83
C ILE A 181 -5.49 13.17 -9.72
N SER A 182 -6.74 13.63 -9.82
CA SER A 182 -7.10 15.05 -9.62
C SER A 182 -6.89 15.50 -8.18
N TYR A 183 -7.22 14.65 -7.20
CA TYR A 183 -6.92 14.86 -5.78
C TYR A 183 -5.41 14.98 -5.55
N LEU A 184 -4.64 14.05 -6.12
CA LEU A 184 -3.19 14.08 -6.03
C LEU A 184 -2.62 15.33 -6.71
N ASP A 185 -3.11 15.74 -7.87
CA ASP A 185 -2.62 16.93 -8.58
C ASP A 185 -2.92 18.23 -7.80
N LYS A 186 -4.09 18.32 -7.15
CA LYS A 186 -4.46 19.47 -6.30
C LYS A 186 -3.56 19.59 -5.08
N LYS A 187 -3.32 18.48 -4.35
CA LYS A 187 -2.42 18.49 -3.19
C LYS A 187 -0.95 18.57 -3.63
N PHE A 188 -0.64 18.06 -4.82
CA PHE A 188 0.72 17.85 -5.34
C PHE A 188 0.81 17.99 -6.86
N PRO A 189 0.90 19.23 -7.38
CA PRO A 189 0.87 19.46 -8.82
C PRO A 189 1.92 18.63 -9.56
N PHE A 190 1.47 17.79 -10.48
CA PHE A 190 2.35 16.98 -11.29
C PHE A 190 2.90 17.81 -12.45
N SER A 191 4.16 17.58 -12.83
CA SER A 191 4.63 18.05 -14.13
C SER A 191 4.14 17.04 -15.16
N LYS A 192 3.08 17.41 -15.90
CA LYS A 192 2.56 16.58 -17.00
C LYS A 192 3.67 16.22 -18.00
N ALA A 193 4.53 17.17 -18.36
CA ALA A 193 5.65 16.94 -19.25
C ALA A 193 6.65 15.90 -18.68
N LYS A 194 6.94 15.96 -17.38
CA LYS A 194 7.83 14.99 -16.72
C LYS A 194 7.18 13.62 -16.56
N LEU A 195 5.90 13.55 -16.23
CA LEU A 195 5.15 12.29 -16.19
C LEU A 195 5.09 11.62 -17.57
N LEU A 196 4.87 12.39 -18.63
CA LEU A 196 4.83 11.90 -20.00
C LEU A 196 6.21 11.50 -20.52
N LYS A 197 7.26 12.24 -20.18
CA LYS A 197 8.64 12.01 -20.63
C LYS A 197 9.34 10.90 -19.85
N ASP A 198 9.28 10.99 -18.52
CA ASP A 198 10.08 10.16 -17.63
C ASP A 198 9.26 8.98 -17.10
N GLY A 199 7.93 9.03 -17.19
CA GLY A 199 7.07 7.97 -16.67
C GLY A 199 7.19 7.82 -15.15
N TYR A 200 7.55 8.86 -14.39
CA TYR A 200 7.55 8.82 -12.93
C TYR A 200 7.41 10.21 -12.30
N GLN A 201 6.61 10.32 -11.24
CA GLN A 201 6.66 11.45 -10.32
C GLN A 201 6.13 11.04 -8.94
N TRP A 202 7.04 10.76 -8.02
CA TRP A 202 6.72 10.34 -6.66
C TRP A 202 6.58 11.57 -5.75
N LYS A 203 5.45 11.67 -5.04
CA LYS A 203 5.22 12.74 -4.07
C LYS A 203 4.49 12.19 -2.86
N TYR A 204 4.84 12.75 -1.71
CA TYR A 204 4.65 12.18 -0.40
C TYR A 204 3.84 13.11 0.49
N PHE A 205 2.85 12.57 1.20
CA PHE A 205 2.03 13.31 2.15
C PHE A 205 1.76 12.47 3.40
N PRO A 206 2.29 12.84 4.56
CA PRO A 206 1.47 12.70 5.75
C PRO A 206 0.25 13.61 5.58
N ASP A 207 -0.97 13.07 5.59
CA ASP A 207 -2.06 13.84 6.19
C ASP A 207 -1.71 13.87 7.69
N PRO A 208 -1.39 15.03 8.29
CA PRO A 208 -1.37 15.08 9.74
C PRO A 208 -2.77 14.67 10.24
N LEU A 209 -2.83 13.88 11.31
CA LEU A 209 -4.06 13.73 12.09
C LEU A 209 -4.66 15.13 12.26
N ALA A 210 -5.92 15.29 11.86
CA ALA A 210 -6.66 16.49 12.19
C ALA A 210 -6.44 16.75 13.68
N ALA A 211 -5.84 17.91 14.00
CA ALA A 211 -5.79 18.41 15.36
C ALA A 211 -7.22 18.59 15.89
#